data_AF-A0A257XBD9-F1
#
_entry.id   AF-A0A257XBD9-F1
#
_cell.length_a   1.000
_cell.length_b   1.000
_cell.length_c   1.000
_cell.angle_alpha   90.00
_cell.angle_beta   90.00
_cell.angle_gamma   90.00
#
_symmetry.space_group_name_H-M   'P 1'
#
loop_
_entity.id
_entity.type
_entity.pdbx_description
1 polymer ?
#
loop_
_entity_poly.entity_id
_entity_poly.type
_entity_poly.pdbx_seq_one_letter_code
_entity_poly.pdbx_strand_id
1 'polypeptide(L)'
;LGLYEWMGSKDNNIVWRGHAGFRASGQQILDLPESARRGFRYIMAYHTSGGKRGANGIHVVGSHDGIHWDMASDSQVLDISSDTVNSIVFDPARGEYSMFCRAKDRYLAGQTGIRDTGESRRIARIAGKDLWSQWKGSPQAILIPDELDLAHGFNRFYGMSARVHAGITFGFVWSFKLNSDIWTELAWSRDGLDFERLPERPRLIDLGPAEAWDDGMVFGSADWVDVGDEWWIYYAGWNGPHGTPERDGSIGLAKLRKEGFVSLHGPKGGGVVCTRKLRWPGGDLIVNADAHQGEMRVRVSDELRKPIAGFDYEDMQVFTGDSVKHKVKWNGKSMDELKGKVIRLEFQLRTADLYTFRAQP
;
A
#
# COMPACT_ATOMS: atom_id res chain seq x y z
N LEU A 1 13.39 -26.74 -0.55
CA LEU A 1 12.02 -27.22 -0.88
C LEU A 1 11.99 -28.45 -1.79
N GLY A 2 13.04 -28.72 -2.60
CA GLY A 2 13.08 -29.95 -3.40
C GLY A 2 12.26 -29.91 -4.71
N LEU A 3 11.59 -28.80 -5.02
CA LEU A 3 10.64 -28.70 -6.14
C LEU A 3 11.32 -28.46 -7.49
N TYR A 4 12.26 -27.52 -7.53
CA TYR A 4 12.92 -27.10 -8.77
C TYR A 4 14.44 -27.07 -8.60
N GLU A 5 15.14 -27.45 -9.67
CA GLU A 5 16.60 -27.38 -9.72
C GLU A 5 17.04 -26.01 -10.20
N TRP A 6 18.05 -25.46 -9.53
CA TRP A 6 18.71 -24.21 -9.86
C TRP A 6 20.20 -24.33 -9.55
N MET A 7 21.06 -23.99 -10.52
CA MET A 7 22.52 -24.10 -10.40
C MET A 7 22.99 -25.47 -9.87
N GLY A 8 22.36 -26.55 -10.35
CA GLY A 8 22.69 -27.93 -9.95
C GLY A 8 22.19 -28.35 -8.55
N SER A 9 21.38 -27.54 -7.87
CA SER A 9 20.84 -27.84 -6.54
C SER A 9 19.32 -27.65 -6.47
N LYS A 10 18.64 -28.51 -5.70
CA LYS A 10 17.23 -28.34 -5.30
C LYS A 10 17.07 -27.76 -3.89
N ASP A 11 18.19 -27.45 -3.23
CA ASP A 11 18.21 -26.76 -1.95
C ASP A 11 18.06 -25.25 -2.17
N ASN A 12 16.83 -24.86 -2.49
CA ASN A 12 16.40 -23.50 -2.73
C ASN A 12 14.94 -23.31 -2.29
N ASN A 13 14.47 -22.06 -2.37
CA ASN A 13 13.14 -21.59 -2.03
C ASN A 13 12.26 -21.29 -3.26
N ILE A 14 12.59 -21.84 -4.44
CA ILE A 14 11.80 -21.61 -5.65
C ILE A 14 10.50 -22.42 -5.54
N VAL A 15 9.36 -21.73 -5.67
CA VAL A 15 8.01 -22.32 -5.59
C VAL A 15 7.21 -22.21 -6.90
N TRP A 16 7.59 -21.30 -7.78
CA TRP A 16 6.88 -21.06 -9.03
C TRP A 16 7.80 -20.53 -10.13
N ARG A 17 7.66 -21.07 -11.34
CA ARG A 17 8.44 -20.66 -12.53
C ARG A 17 7.56 -20.06 -13.65
N GLY A 18 6.30 -19.79 -13.35
CA GLY A 18 5.34 -19.23 -14.29
C GLY A 18 4.73 -20.25 -15.24
N HIS A 19 3.72 -19.79 -15.98
CA HIS A 19 3.11 -20.52 -17.09
C HIS A 19 4.20 -20.99 -18.08
N ALA A 20 4.15 -22.26 -18.48
CA ALA A 20 5.17 -22.93 -19.31
C ALA A 20 6.57 -23.06 -18.68
N GLY A 21 6.75 -22.74 -17.39
CA GLY A 21 7.96 -23.05 -16.62
C GLY A 21 9.21 -22.22 -16.96
N PHE A 22 9.03 -21.07 -17.63
CA PHE A 22 10.13 -20.24 -18.11
C PHE A 22 10.41 -19.02 -17.23
N ARG A 23 9.38 -18.25 -16.88
CA ARG A 23 9.52 -17.00 -16.12
C ARG A 23 8.27 -16.69 -15.31
N ALA A 24 8.47 -16.35 -14.03
CA ALA A 24 7.53 -15.61 -13.21
C ALA A 24 8.26 -14.44 -12.55
N SER A 25 7.71 -13.23 -12.67
CA SER A 25 8.28 -12.00 -12.11
C SER A 25 7.18 -11.10 -11.57
N GLY A 26 7.52 -10.21 -10.62
CA GLY A 26 6.56 -9.25 -10.06
C GLY A 26 5.43 -9.94 -9.28
N GLN A 27 5.77 -11.02 -8.57
CA GLN A 27 4.83 -11.82 -7.79
C GLN A 27 4.17 -10.98 -6.69
N GLN A 28 2.85 -11.12 -6.52
CA GLN A 28 2.11 -10.57 -5.39
C GLN A 28 1.15 -11.63 -4.87
N ILE A 29 1.16 -11.88 -3.55
CA ILE A 29 0.10 -12.65 -2.89
C ILE A 29 -1.08 -11.71 -2.66
N LEU A 30 -2.24 -12.07 -3.18
CA LEU A 30 -3.40 -11.19 -3.21
C LEU A 30 -4.24 -11.32 -1.93
N ASP A 31 -4.55 -10.20 -1.28
CA ASP A 31 -5.56 -10.11 -0.23
C ASP A 31 -6.95 -9.93 -0.87
N LEU A 32 -7.74 -11.00 -0.86
CA LEU A 32 -8.99 -11.13 -1.61
C LEU A 32 -10.14 -11.60 -0.74
N PRO A 33 -11.40 -11.22 -1.05
CA PRO A 33 -12.57 -11.83 -0.42
C PRO A 33 -12.61 -13.34 -0.71
N GLU A 34 -13.16 -14.12 0.21
CA GLU A 34 -13.21 -15.60 0.12
C GLU A 34 -13.87 -16.07 -1.18
N SER A 35 -14.93 -15.39 -1.63
CA SER A 35 -15.64 -15.69 -2.88
C SER A 35 -14.77 -15.62 -4.13
N ALA A 36 -13.68 -14.85 -4.10
CA ALA A 36 -12.75 -14.71 -5.22
C ALA A 36 -11.72 -15.84 -5.28
N ARG A 37 -11.54 -16.62 -4.21
CA ARG A 37 -10.39 -17.54 -4.08
C ARG A 37 -10.61 -18.90 -4.73
N ARG A 38 -11.83 -19.23 -5.18
CA ARG A 38 -12.17 -20.54 -5.81
C ARG A 38 -11.74 -21.76 -4.96
N GLY A 39 -11.76 -21.64 -3.63
CA GLY A 39 -11.35 -22.69 -2.69
C GLY A 39 -9.85 -22.76 -2.40
N PHE A 40 -9.02 -21.94 -3.05
CA PHE A 40 -7.60 -21.82 -2.72
C PHE A 40 -7.39 -20.95 -1.48
N ARG A 41 -6.30 -21.20 -0.74
CA ARG A 41 -5.93 -20.39 0.42
C ARG A 41 -5.17 -19.13 0.00
N TYR A 42 -4.31 -19.28 -0.99
CA TYR A 42 -3.43 -18.23 -1.52
C TYR A 42 -3.65 -18.09 -3.02
N ILE A 43 -3.77 -16.84 -3.48
CA ILE A 43 -3.76 -16.50 -4.90
C ILE A 43 -2.54 -15.62 -5.14
N MET A 44 -1.79 -15.90 -6.21
CA MET A 44 -0.65 -15.09 -6.62
C MET A 44 -0.89 -14.48 -7.98
N ALA A 45 -0.74 -13.17 -8.10
CA ALA A 45 -0.54 -12.52 -9.40
C ALA A 45 0.93 -12.57 -9.78
N TYR A 46 1.24 -12.75 -11.07
CA TYR A 46 2.60 -12.68 -11.58
C TYR A 46 2.61 -12.29 -13.06
N HIS A 47 3.72 -11.69 -13.51
CA HIS A 47 3.98 -11.47 -14.92
C HIS A 47 4.85 -12.59 -15.50
N THR A 48 4.54 -13.00 -16.73
CA THR A 48 5.36 -13.91 -17.52
C THR A 48 5.55 -13.41 -18.95
N SER A 49 6.71 -13.73 -19.54
CA SER A 49 7.02 -13.37 -20.92
C SER A 49 8.03 -14.34 -21.52
N GLY A 50 8.08 -14.42 -22.86
CA GLY A 50 9.02 -15.29 -23.59
C GLY A 50 8.56 -16.75 -23.71
N GLY A 51 7.33 -17.04 -23.29
CA GLY A 51 6.70 -18.36 -23.44
C GLY A 51 6.06 -18.57 -24.82
N LYS A 52 5.19 -19.58 -24.93
CA LYS A 52 4.37 -19.82 -26.13
C LYS A 52 3.47 -18.61 -26.41
N ARG A 53 3.20 -18.36 -27.71
CA ARG A 53 2.29 -17.29 -28.15
C ARG A 53 0.94 -17.41 -27.42
N GLY A 54 0.50 -16.33 -26.77
CA GLY A 54 -0.74 -16.27 -25.99
C GLY A 54 -0.58 -16.48 -24.48
N ALA A 55 0.62 -16.79 -23.97
CA ALA A 55 0.88 -16.97 -22.55
C ALA A 55 1.66 -15.81 -21.89
N ASN A 56 1.81 -14.68 -22.57
CA ASN A 56 2.54 -13.53 -22.03
C ASN A 56 1.60 -12.60 -21.25
N GLY A 57 2.14 -11.83 -20.31
CA GLY A 57 1.39 -10.82 -19.58
C GLY A 57 1.14 -11.21 -18.14
N ILE A 58 0.02 -10.77 -17.58
CA ILE A 58 -0.32 -10.91 -16.16
C ILE A 58 -1.23 -12.09 -15.98
N HIS A 59 -0.86 -12.97 -15.06
CA HIS A 59 -1.55 -14.19 -14.72
C HIS A 59 -1.88 -14.21 -13.23
N VAL A 60 -2.90 -14.99 -12.86
CA VAL A 60 -3.19 -15.39 -11.49
C VAL A 60 -3.19 -16.91 -11.37
N VAL A 61 -2.72 -17.42 -10.23
CA VAL A 61 -2.66 -18.85 -9.93
C VAL A 61 -2.99 -19.11 -8.46
N GLY A 62 -3.67 -20.22 -8.17
CA GLY A 62 -4.08 -20.63 -6.83
C GLY A 62 -3.13 -21.64 -6.17
N SER A 63 -3.09 -21.61 -4.83
CA SER A 63 -2.40 -22.59 -4.00
C SER A 63 -3.14 -22.79 -2.66
N HIS A 64 -3.07 -24.01 -2.12
CA HIS A 64 -3.60 -24.33 -0.79
C HIS A 64 -2.59 -24.10 0.34
N ASP A 65 -1.29 -24.13 0.05
CA ASP A 65 -0.21 -24.07 1.06
C ASP A 65 0.83 -22.98 0.82
N GLY A 66 0.77 -22.28 -0.32
CA GLY A 66 1.71 -21.23 -0.73
C GLY A 66 3.03 -21.76 -1.28
N ILE A 67 3.19 -23.08 -1.39
CA ILE A 67 4.41 -23.76 -1.84
C ILE A 67 4.14 -24.51 -3.14
N HIS A 68 3.03 -25.25 -3.21
CA HIS A 68 2.59 -25.97 -4.39
C HIS A 68 1.46 -25.20 -5.08
N TRP A 69 1.74 -24.72 -6.28
CA TRP A 69 0.83 -23.90 -7.07
C TRP A 69 0.15 -24.73 -8.16
N ASP A 70 -1.18 -24.62 -8.23
CA ASP A 70 -2.00 -25.42 -9.14
C ASP A 70 -2.01 -24.80 -10.54
N MET A 71 -1.21 -25.37 -11.46
CA MET A 71 -1.16 -24.95 -12.86
C MET A 71 -2.52 -25.02 -13.56
N ALA A 72 -3.43 -25.92 -13.16
CA ALA A 72 -4.76 -26.01 -13.76
C ALA A 72 -5.65 -24.79 -13.40
N SER A 73 -5.30 -24.07 -12.33
CA SER A 73 -5.96 -22.83 -11.94
C SER A 73 -5.40 -21.59 -12.63
N ASP A 74 -4.25 -21.69 -13.31
CA ASP A 74 -3.58 -20.55 -13.93
C ASP A 74 -4.50 -19.88 -14.97
N SER A 75 -4.69 -18.57 -14.84
CA SER A 75 -5.49 -17.78 -15.76
C SER A 75 -4.79 -16.49 -16.12
N GLN A 76 -4.77 -16.17 -17.42
CA GLN A 76 -4.27 -14.90 -17.92
C GLN A 76 -5.32 -13.80 -17.69
N VAL A 77 -4.94 -12.79 -16.91
CA VAL A 77 -5.76 -11.62 -16.60
C VAL A 77 -5.60 -10.54 -17.67
N LEU A 78 -4.38 -10.30 -18.14
CA LEU A 78 -4.11 -9.23 -19.10
C LEU A 78 -2.89 -9.53 -19.98
N ASP A 79 -3.04 -9.47 -21.29
CA ASP A 79 -1.92 -9.50 -22.24
C ASP A 79 -1.31 -8.11 -22.37
N ILE A 80 -0.42 -7.76 -21.44
CA ILE A 80 0.35 -6.51 -21.46
C ILE A 80 1.82 -6.79 -21.18
N SER A 81 2.68 -6.04 -21.88
CA SER A 81 4.10 -5.99 -21.54
C SER A 81 4.30 -5.06 -20.34
N SER A 82 4.31 -5.61 -19.13
CA SER A 82 4.68 -4.89 -17.90
C SER A 82 5.58 -5.76 -17.01
N ASP A 83 6.88 -5.51 -17.11
CA ASP A 83 7.98 -6.33 -16.59
C ASP A 83 8.41 -5.99 -15.14
N THR A 84 7.59 -5.23 -14.41
CA THR A 84 7.80 -4.82 -13.01
C THR A 84 6.65 -5.32 -12.13
N VAL A 85 6.42 -4.73 -10.95
CA VAL A 85 5.24 -5.00 -10.13
C VAL A 85 3.95 -4.66 -10.88
N ASN A 86 2.97 -5.56 -10.75
CA ASN A 86 1.63 -5.42 -11.30
C ASN A 86 0.66 -5.67 -10.15
N SER A 87 0.48 -4.66 -9.30
CA SER A 87 -0.18 -4.81 -8.02
C SER A 87 -1.69 -4.85 -8.17
N ILE A 88 -2.31 -5.99 -7.88
CA ILE A 88 -3.76 -6.18 -7.93
C ILE A 88 -4.33 -6.04 -6.52
N VAL A 89 -5.35 -5.20 -6.36
CA VAL A 89 -6.11 -5.05 -5.12
C VAL A 89 -7.60 -5.19 -5.41
N PHE A 90 -8.36 -5.66 -4.42
CA PHE A 90 -9.82 -5.61 -4.47
C PHE A 90 -10.32 -4.32 -3.81
N ASP A 91 -11.12 -3.54 -4.54
CA ASP A 91 -11.83 -2.38 -4.00
C ASP A 91 -13.26 -2.79 -3.62
N PRO A 92 -13.55 -2.95 -2.31
CA PRO A 92 -14.88 -3.36 -1.85
C PRO A 92 -15.96 -2.29 -2.09
N ALA A 93 -15.60 -1.01 -2.20
CA ALA A 93 -16.58 0.06 -2.44
C ALA A 93 -17.08 0.04 -3.89
N ARG A 94 -16.24 -0.39 -4.83
CA ARG A 94 -16.58 -0.52 -6.27
C ARG A 94 -16.95 -1.95 -6.69
N GLY A 95 -16.65 -2.93 -5.85
CA GLY A 95 -16.81 -4.35 -6.16
C GLY A 95 -16.01 -4.74 -7.40
N GLU A 96 -14.75 -4.32 -7.47
CA GLU A 96 -13.87 -4.61 -8.60
C GLU A 96 -12.41 -4.79 -8.20
N TYR A 97 -11.66 -5.46 -9.07
CA TYR A 97 -10.22 -5.61 -8.95
C TYR A 97 -9.55 -4.49 -9.72
N SER A 98 -8.59 -3.82 -9.11
CA SER A 98 -7.78 -2.78 -9.74
C SER A 98 -6.33 -3.24 -9.77
N MET A 99 -5.70 -3.15 -10.93
CA MET A 99 -4.27 -3.38 -11.08
C MET A 99 -3.55 -2.05 -11.28
N PHE A 100 -2.55 -1.80 -10.44
CA PHE A 100 -1.59 -0.71 -10.56
C PHE A 100 -0.31 -1.24 -11.18
N CYS A 101 0.06 -0.69 -12.33
CA CYS A 101 1.13 -1.23 -13.15
C CYS A 101 1.87 -0.12 -13.89
N ARG A 102 2.95 -0.52 -14.57
CA ARG A 102 3.56 0.31 -15.61
C ARG A 102 2.97 -0.04 -16.97
N ALA A 103 2.22 0.88 -17.56
CA ALA A 103 1.60 0.68 -18.87
C ALA A 103 2.56 1.04 -20.01
N LYS A 104 3.19 0.02 -20.62
CA LYS A 104 4.07 0.21 -21.81
C LYS A 104 3.32 0.17 -23.14
N ASP A 105 2.03 -0.16 -23.13
CA ASP A 105 1.19 -0.34 -24.32
C ASP A 105 0.87 0.97 -25.06
N ARG A 106 1.00 2.11 -24.37
CA ARG A 106 0.71 3.45 -24.93
C ARG A 106 1.86 4.14 -25.65
N TYR A 107 2.97 3.45 -25.91
CA TYR A 107 4.15 4.06 -26.57
C TYR A 107 4.45 3.38 -27.89
N LEU A 108 4.74 4.22 -28.89
CA LEU A 108 5.16 3.81 -30.22
C LEU A 108 6.36 2.86 -30.10
N ALA A 109 6.21 1.66 -30.63
CA ALA A 109 7.37 0.94 -31.13
C ALA A 109 7.88 1.77 -32.31
N GLY A 110 9.13 2.25 -32.23
CA GLY A 110 9.78 2.76 -33.44
C GLY A 110 9.83 1.65 -34.50
N GLN A 111 10.29 1.98 -35.73
CA GLN A 111 10.49 1.00 -36.82
C GLN A 111 11.39 -0.19 -36.42
N THR A 112 12.14 -0.08 -35.31
CA THR A 112 13.03 -1.10 -34.74
C THR A 112 12.36 -2.03 -33.72
N GLY A 113 11.08 -1.84 -33.39
CA GLY A 113 10.39 -2.61 -32.35
C GLY A 113 10.74 -2.21 -30.90
N ILE A 114 11.67 -1.26 -30.72
CA ILE A 114 12.03 -0.71 -29.42
C ILE A 114 10.95 0.32 -29.02
N ARG A 115 10.25 0.04 -27.91
CA ARG A 115 9.34 1.01 -27.28
C ARG A 115 10.18 2.09 -26.61
N ASP A 116 9.84 3.36 -26.80
CA ASP A 116 10.47 4.45 -26.06
C ASP A 116 10.28 4.20 -24.54
N THR A 117 11.36 3.79 -23.89
CA THR A 117 11.35 3.42 -22.47
C THR A 117 11.32 4.64 -21.57
N GLY A 118 11.66 5.82 -22.10
CA GLY A 118 11.74 7.08 -21.39
C GLY A 118 10.38 7.51 -20.90
N GLU A 119 9.42 7.69 -21.80
CA GLU A 119 8.11 8.20 -21.44
C GLU A 119 7.23 7.19 -20.66
N SER A 120 7.57 5.89 -20.68
CA SER A 120 6.77 4.77 -20.15
C SER A 120 6.68 4.61 -18.63
N ARG A 121 7.51 5.32 -17.86
CA ARG A 121 7.69 5.06 -16.43
C ARG A 121 6.83 6.00 -15.58
N ARG A 122 5.54 5.68 -15.61
CA ARG A 122 4.45 6.27 -14.83
C ARG A 122 3.57 5.17 -14.26
N ILE A 123 2.77 5.50 -13.26
CA ILE A 123 1.80 4.56 -12.71
C ILE A 123 0.51 4.66 -13.50
N ALA A 124 0.02 3.50 -13.91
CA ALA A 124 -1.24 3.34 -14.59
C ALA A 124 -2.14 2.36 -13.83
N ARG A 125 -3.44 2.48 -14.07
CA ARG A 125 -4.49 1.64 -13.51
C ARG A 125 -5.32 1.00 -14.60
N ILE A 126 -5.67 -0.26 -14.43
CA ILE A 126 -6.74 -0.94 -15.16
C ILE A 126 -7.59 -1.73 -14.16
N ALA A 127 -8.86 -1.95 -14.45
CA ALA A 127 -9.76 -2.67 -13.56
C ALA A 127 -10.56 -3.74 -14.29
N GLY A 128 -10.99 -4.75 -13.55
CA GLY A 128 -11.88 -5.82 -14.01
C GLY A 128 -12.83 -6.29 -12.92
N LYS A 129 -13.97 -6.87 -13.31
CA LYS A 129 -14.99 -7.36 -12.37
C LYS A 129 -14.77 -8.81 -11.93
N ASP A 130 -14.02 -9.59 -12.70
CA ASP A 130 -13.66 -10.97 -12.36
C ASP A 130 -12.15 -11.15 -12.50
N LEU A 131 -11.50 -11.52 -11.39
CA LEU A 131 -10.05 -11.71 -11.27
C LEU A 131 -9.53 -12.82 -12.20
N TRP A 132 -10.36 -13.81 -12.51
CA TRP A 132 -9.94 -15.01 -13.23
C TRP A 132 -10.27 -14.98 -14.72
N SER A 133 -10.79 -13.86 -15.20
CA SER A 133 -11.13 -13.63 -16.60
C SER A 133 -10.18 -12.62 -17.21
N GLN A 134 -10.03 -12.67 -18.53
CA GLN A 134 -9.28 -11.62 -19.24
C GLN A 134 -10.00 -10.28 -19.12
N TRP A 135 -9.26 -9.28 -18.65
CA TRP A 135 -9.74 -7.89 -18.57
C TRP A 135 -9.65 -7.23 -19.95
N LYS A 136 -10.58 -6.33 -20.22
CA LYS A 136 -10.68 -5.59 -21.49
C LYS A 136 -10.28 -4.13 -21.29
N GLY A 137 -9.70 -3.53 -22.33
CA GLY A 137 -9.29 -2.13 -22.34
C GLY A 137 -7.78 -1.96 -22.15
N SER A 138 -7.38 -0.71 -21.91
CA SER A 138 -5.97 -0.33 -21.76
C SER A 138 -5.77 0.45 -20.46
N PRO A 139 -4.68 0.23 -19.72
CA PRO A 139 -4.47 0.94 -18.46
C PRO A 139 -4.39 2.45 -18.63
N GLN A 140 -5.07 3.20 -17.77
CA GLN A 140 -5.08 4.66 -17.69
C GLN A 140 -3.93 5.15 -16.83
N ALA A 141 -3.14 6.11 -17.30
CA ALA A 141 -2.15 6.80 -16.45
C ALA A 141 -2.87 7.56 -15.32
N ILE A 142 -2.44 7.33 -14.08
CA ILE A 142 -3.04 7.91 -12.87
C ILE A 142 -2.06 8.72 -12.03
N LEU A 143 -0.76 8.45 -12.14
CA LEU A 143 0.27 9.19 -11.41
C LEU A 143 1.52 9.30 -12.29
N ILE A 144 1.93 10.54 -12.54
CA ILE A 144 3.10 10.91 -13.33
C ILE A 144 4.03 11.78 -12.48
N PRO A 145 5.34 11.76 -12.73
CA PRO A 145 6.28 12.66 -12.07
C PRO A 145 5.93 14.13 -12.36
N ASP A 146 6.08 14.97 -11.34
CA ASP A 146 5.77 16.40 -11.37
C ASP A 146 7.03 17.28 -11.25
N GLU A 147 6.84 18.59 -11.14
CA GLU A 147 7.94 19.57 -11.04
C GLU A 147 8.83 19.35 -9.81
N LEU A 148 8.29 18.82 -8.71
CA LEU A 148 9.07 18.54 -7.51
C LEU A 148 9.98 17.34 -7.76
N ASP A 149 9.46 16.28 -8.40
CA ASP A 149 10.28 15.13 -8.75
C ASP A 149 11.39 15.51 -9.74
N LEU A 150 11.05 16.34 -10.73
CA LEU A 150 11.99 16.86 -11.73
C LEU A 150 13.14 17.64 -11.08
N ALA A 151 12.85 18.48 -10.09
CA ALA A 151 13.86 19.25 -9.37
C ALA A 151 14.91 18.37 -8.68
N HIS A 152 14.57 17.13 -8.34
CA HIS A 152 15.46 16.15 -7.70
C HIS A 152 15.98 15.06 -8.67
N GLY A 153 15.63 15.14 -9.96
CA GLY A 153 16.04 14.18 -10.99
C GLY A 153 15.21 12.89 -11.03
N PHE A 154 14.10 12.82 -10.29
CA PHE A 154 13.17 11.69 -10.22
C PHE A 154 12.13 11.76 -11.34
N ASN A 155 12.61 11.83 -12.57
CA ASN A 155 11.75 12.06 -13.72
C ASN A 155 10.78 10.91 -14.01
N ARG A 156 10.80 9.79 -13.26
CA ARG A 156 10.16 8.50 -13.58
C ARG A 156 9.73 7.75 -12.32
N PHE A 157 8.70 6.90 -12.44
CA PHE A 157 8.34 5.90 -11.42
C PHE A 157 8.62 4.47 -11.93
N TYR A 158 9.34 3.67 -11.14
CA TYR A 158 9.69 2.29 -11.50
C TYR A 158 8.51 1.33 -11.39
N GLY A 159 7.62 1.57 -10.43
CA GLY A 159 6.44 0.76 -10.12
C GLY A 159 5.72 1.31 -8.90
N MET A 160 4.57 0.72 -8.59
CA MET A 160 3.82 1.01 -7.37
C MET A 160 3.13 -0.26 -6.90
N SER A 161 3.48 -0.73 -5.70
CA SER A 161 2.65 -1.70 -5.00
C SER A 161 1.52 -0.95 -4.29
N ALA A 162 0.37 -1.60 -4.10
CA ALA A 162 -0.79 -0.96 -3.52
C ALA A 162 -1.55 -1.88 -2.56
N ARG A 163 -2.24 -1.27 -1.60
CA ARG A 163 -3.17 -1.94 -0.70
C ARG A 163 -4.35 -1.05 -0.37
N VAL A 164 -5.54 -1.64 -0.32
CA VAL A 164 -6.73 -0.96 0.21
C VAL A 164 -6.84 -1.24 1.70
N HIS A 165 -6.81 -0.19 2.52
CA HIS A 165 -6.98 -0.27 3.97
C HIS A 165 -7.86 0.89 4.46
N ALA A 166 -8.88 0.60 5.26
CA ALA A 166 -9.79 1.60 5.83
C ALA A 166 -10.39 2.60 4.81
N GLY A 167 -10.71 2.13 3.60
CA GLY A 167 -11.28 2.97 2.52
C GLY A 167 -10.28 3.91 1.86
N ILE A 168 -8.97 3.64 2.00
CA ILE A 168 -7.88 4.35 1.35
C ILE A 168 -7.06 3.32 0.58
N THR A 169 -6.77 3.63 -0.68
CA THR A 169 -5.73 2.92 -1.44
C THR A 169 -4.40 3.57 -1.14
N PHE A 170 -3.54 2.87 -0.41
CA PHE A 170 -2.16 3.27 -0.18
C PHE A 170 -1.30 2.71 -1.31
N GLY A 171 -0.48 3.57 -1.92
CA GLY A 171 0.48 3.22 -2.95
C GLY A 171 1.90 3.44 -2.45
N PHE A 172 2.74 2.42 -2.57
CA PHE A 172 4.18 2.53 -2.30
C PHE A 172 4.87 2.76 -3.64
N VAL A 173 5.14 4.02 -3.93
CA VAL A 173 5.68 4.48 -5.21
C VAL A 173 7.18 4.31 -5.20
N TRP A 174 7.71 3.61 -6.21
CA TRP A 174 9.15 3.43 -6.37
C TRP A 174 9.70 4.57 -7.23
N SER A 175 10.08 5.67 -6.58
CA SER A 175 10.66 6.86 -7.21
C SER A 175 11.98 6.50 -7.86
N PHE A 176 12.11 6.79 -9.16
CA PHE A 176 13.25 6.32 -9.95
C PHE A 176 14.00 7.46 -10.62
N LYS A 177 15.26 7.61 -10.20
CA LYS A 177 16.25 8.39 -10.93
C LYS A 177 16.87 7.49 -11.99
N LEU A 178 16.72 7.88 -13.26
CA LEU A 178 16.98 6.99 -14.40
C LEU A 178 18.38 6.35 -14.34
N ASN A 179 18.40 5.01 -14.29
CA ASN A 179 19.58 4.15 -14.21
C ASN A 179 20.46 4.38 -12.96
N SER A 180 19.91 5.03 -11.95
CA SER A 180 20.55 5.34 -10.67
C SER A 180 19.73 4.68 -9.55
N ASP A 181 19.52 5.41 -8.48
CA ASP A 181 18.84 5.02 -7.27
C ASP A 181 17.32 4.94 -7.39
N ILE A 182 16.74 4.05 -6.58
CA ILE A 182 15.30 3.89 -6.40
C ILE A 182 14.99 3.80 -4.92
N TRP A 183 14.05 4.62 -4.44
CA TRP A 183 13.50 4.49 -3.09
C TRP A 183 11.98 4.43 -3.10
N THR A 184 11.40 4.14 -1.94
CA THR A 184 9.95 4.04 -1.80
C THR A 184 9.38 5.29 -1.12
N GLU A 185 8.40 5.91 -1.77
CA GLU A 185 7.58 6.99 -1.24
C GLU A 185 6.14 6.52 -1.00
N LEU A 186 5.40 7.26 -0.17
CA LEU A 186 3.99 7.03 0.08
C LEU A 186 3.12 7.90 -0.84
N ALA A 187 2.14 7.27 -1.47
CA ALA A 187 1.00 7.93 -2.12
C ALA A 187 -0.31 7.36 -1.56
N TRP A 188 -1.40 8.11 -1.65
CA TRP A 188 -2.72 7.63 -1.24
C TRP A 188 -3.84 8.16 -2.13
N SER A 189 -4.92 7.40 -2.21
CA SER A 189 -6.13 7.78 -2.93
C SER A 189 -7.37 7.24 -2.25
N ARG A 190 -8.48 7.99 -2.26
CA ARG A 190 -9.79 7.52 -1.78
C ARG A 190 -10.65 6.91 -2.88
N ASP A 191 -10.32 7.17 -4.14
CA ASP A 191 -11.05 6.66 -5.29
C ASP A 191 -10.24 5.70 -6.16
N GLY A 192 -8.96 5.50 -5.84
CA GLY A 192 -8.04 4.66 -6.59
C GLY A 192 -7.66 5.22 -7.95
N LEU A 193 -7.99 6.48 -8.25
CA LEU A 193 -7.72 7.15 -9.52
C LEU A 193 -6.86 8.40 -9.30
N ASP A 194 -7.27 9.25 -8.37
CA ASP A 194 -6.57 10.49 -8.03
C ASP A 194 -5.67 10.25 -6.82
N PHE A 195 -4.37 10.17 -7.05
CA PHE A 195 -3.36 9.91 -6.00
C PHE A 195 -2.72 11.21 -5.53
N GLU A 196 -2.59 11.33 -4.22
CA GLU A 196 -1.91 12.40 -3.52
C GLU A 196 -0.58 11.92 -2.95
N ARG A 197 0.39 12.84 -2.81
CA ARG A 197 1.67 12.65 -2.12
C ARG A 197 2.01 13.89 -1.30
N LEU A 198 2.79 13.72 -0.24
CA LEU A 198 3.29 14.83 0.57
C LEU A 198 4.28 15.69 -0.23
N PRO A 199 4.16 17.03 -0.26
CA PRO A 199 5.07 17.93 -0.99
C PRO A 199 6.55 17.72 -0.66
N GLU A 200 6.87 17.34 0.57
CA GLU A 200 8.23 17.09 1.05
C GLU A 200 8.84 15.79 0.50
N ARG A 201 8.04 14.93 -0.13
CA ARG A 201 8.44 13.61 -0.68
C ARG A 201 9.28 12.79 0.31
N PRO A 202 8.82 12.58 1.56
CA PRO A 202 9.58 11.80 2.53
C PRO A 202 9.77 10.38 2.02
N ARG A 203 10.99 9.87 2.19
CA ARG A 203 11.34 8.50 1.83
C ARG A 203 10.75 7.57 2.88
N LEU A 204 9.71 6.83 2.52
CA LEU A 204 9.04 5.87 3.39
C LEU A 204 9.98 4.69 3.72
N ILE A 205 10.67 4.19 2.70
CA ILE A 205 11.81 3.29 2.85
C ILE A 205 12.94 3.91 2.04
N ASP A 206 13.98 4.32 2.75
CA ASP A 206 15.18 4.95 2.21
C ASP A 206 16.23 3.89 1.84
N LEU A 207 17.23 4.30 1.07
CA LEU A 207 18.44 3.54 0.84
C LEU A 207 19.20 3.35 2.15
N GLY A 208 19.90 2.21 2.24
CA GLY A 208 20.90 2.01 3.29
C GLY A 208 22.05 3.02 3.19
N PRO A 209 22.87 3.14 4.26
CA PRO A 209 24.12 3.89 4.16
C PRO A 209 25.01 3.29 3.05
N ALA A 210 25.94 4.09 2.51
CA ALA A 210 26.85 3.62 1.47
C ALA A 210 27.53 2.29 1.86
N GLU A 211 27.68 1.39 0.89
CA GLU A 211 28.20 0.03 1.02
C GLU A 211 27.27 -0.95 1.78
N ALA A 212 26.10 -0.51 2.22
CA ALA A 212 25.07 -1.41 2.71
C ALA A 212 24.49 -2.27 1.58
N TRP A 213 23.89 -3.39 1.96
CA TRP A 213 23.31 -4.35 1.01
C TRP A 213 22.12 -3.78 0.21
N ASP A 214 21.56 -2.64 0.63
CA ASP A 214 20.42 -1.92 0.05
C ASP A 214 20.72 -0.43 -0.24
N ASP A 215 21.99 -0.09 -0.48
CA ASP A 215 22.45 1.29 -0.70
C ASP A 215 22.14 1.86 -2.10
N GLY A 216 21.63 1.04 -3.02
CA GLY A 216 21.39 1.43 -4.40
C GLY A 216 19.92 1.46 -4.80
N MET A 217 19.12 0.48 -4.37
CA MET A 217 17.68 0.43 -4.69
C MET A 217 16.91 -0.24 -3.57
N VAL A 218 15.73 0.29 -3.24
CA VAL A 218 14.76 -0.33 -2.32
C VAL A 218 13.34 -0.30 -2.89
N PHE A 219 12.70 -1.47 -2.93
CA PHE A 219 11.33 -1.69 -3.40
C PHE A 219 10.45 -2.13 -2.24
N GLY A 220 9.77 -1.16 -1.61
CA GLY A 220 8.79 -1.43 -0.56
C GLY A 220 7.52 -2.08 -1.09
N SER A 221 6.98 -3.03 -0.32
CA SER A 221 5.66 -3.61 -0.60
C SER A 221 4.57 -3.04 0.32
N ALA A 222 3.46 -2.59 -0.27
CA ALA A 222 2.25 -2.21 0.45
C ALA A 222 1.51 -3.42 1.07
N ASP A 223 1.98 -4.65 0.83
CA ASP A 223 1.45 -5.88 1.44
C ASP A 223 1.98 -6.08 2.88
N TRP A 224 1.84 -5.07 3.74
CA TRP A 224 2.34 -5.13 5.12
C TRP A 224 1.65 -6.21 5.96
N VAL A 225 2.36 -6.72 6.97
CA VAL A 225 1.84 -7.74 7.89
C VAL A 225 1.52 -7.11 9.24
N ASP A 226 0.34 -7.42 9.78
CA ASP A 226 -0.03 -7.04 11.15
C ASP A 226 0.74 -7.90 12.16
N VAL A 227 1.60 -7.26 12.97
CA VAL A 227 2.38 -7.92 14.02
C VAL A 227 2.21 -7.17 15.33
N GLY A 228 1.24 -7.61 16.14
CA GLY A 228 0.90 -6.93 17.39
C GLY A 228 0.43 -5.49 17.13
N ASP A 229 1.15 -4.53 17.69
CA ASP A 229 0.89 -3.10 17.55
C ASP A 229 1.74 -2.44 16.44
N GLU A 230 2.42 -3.26 15.61
CA GLU A 230 3.24 -2.83 14.47
C GLU A 230 2.66 -3.30 13.12
N TRP A 231 3.03 -2.58 12.07
CA TRP A 231 3.04 -3.07 10.69
C TRP A 231 4.46 -3.39 10.26
N TRP A 232 4.64 -4.59 9.74
CA TRP A 232 5.89 -5.08 9.19
C TRP A 232 5.83 -5.01 7.67
N ILE A 233 6.76 -4.26 7.09
CA ILE A 233 6.86 -4.02 5.65
C ILE A 233 8.12 -4.73 5.16
N TYR A 234 7.94 -5.81 4.41
CA TYR A 234 9.04 -6.46 3.72
C TYR A 234 9.33 -5.70 2.42
N TYR A 235 10.62 -5.49 2.15
CA TYR A 235 11.09 -4.82 0.94
C TYR A 235 12.24 -5.60 0.31
N ALA A 236 12.40 -5.46 -1.01
CA ALA A 236 13.57 -5.96 -1.70
C ALA A 236 14.59 -4.83 -1.84
N GLY A 237 15.88 -5.12 -1.63
CA GLY A 237 16.96 -4.14 -1.73
C GLY A 237 18.16 -4.68 -2.52
N TRP A 238 18.96 -3.77 -3.07
CA TRP A 238 20.19 -4.08 -3.81
C TRP A 238 21.34 -3.13 -3.48
N ASN A 239 22.57 -3.67 -3.47
CA ASN A 239 23.84 -2.98 -3.17
C ASN A 239 24.42 -2.23 -4.38
N GLY A 240 23.56 -1.65 -5.22
CA GLY A 240 23.99 -0.97 -6.42
C GLY A 240 22.83 -0.35 -7.19
N PRO A 241 23.11 0.70 -7.97
CA PRO A 241 22.08 1.42 -8.71
C PRO A 241 21.49 0.56 -9.83
N HIS A 242 20.33 0.99 -10.34
CA HIS A 242 19.60 0.27 -11.39
C HIS A 242 20.43 0.01 -12.65
N GLY A 243 21.32 0.95 -13.00
CA GLY A 243 22.14 0.92 -14.21
C GLY A 243 23.34 -0.02 -14.18
N THR A 244 23.67 -0.66 -13.06
CA THR A 244 24.80 -1.59 -13.00
C THR A 244 24.38 -3.00 -13.45
N PRO A 245 25.26 -3.73 -14.16
CA PRO A 245 24.98 -5.07 -14.63
C PRO A 245 25.00 -6.11 -13.49
N GLU A 246 25.82 -5.87 -12.48
CA GLU A 246 26.04 -6.76 -11.33
C GLU A 246 25.61 -6.05 -10.04
N ARG A 247 24.85 -6.78 -9.22
CA ARG A 247 24.35 -6.37 -7.91
C ARG A 247 23.79 -7.59 -7.19
N ASP A 248 23.89 -7.59 -5.87
CA ASP A 248 23.29 -8.59 -5.00
C ASP A 248 21.97 -8.07 -4.46
N GLY A 249 20.95 -8.91 -4.47
CA GLY A 249 19.63 -8.60 -3.95
C GLY A 249 19.37 -9.32 -2.64
N SER A 250 18.68 -8.68 -1.71
CA SER A 250 18.23 -9.29 -0.45
C SER A 250 16.86 -8.74 -0.02
N ILE A 251 16.29 -9.33 1.03
CA ILE A 251 15.00 -8.91 1.61
C ILE A 251 15.26 -8.23 2.95
N GLY A 252 14.74 -7.02 3.10
CA GLY A 252 14.76 -6.26 4.34
C GLY A 252 13.38 -6.19 5.00
N LEU A 253 13.38 -5.68 6.23
CA LEU A 253 12.18 -5.47 7.03
C LEU A 253 12.19 -4.05 7.60
N ALA A 254 11.20 -3.24 7.20
CA ALA A 254 10.88 -1.98 7.85
C ALA A 254 9.70 -2.19 8.82
N LYS A 255 9.74 -1.54 9.98
CA LYS A 255 8.68 -1.62 10.99
C LYS A 255 8.13 -0.24 11.27
N LEU A 256 6.82 -0.16 11.47
CA LEU A 256 6.10 1.05 11.76
C LEU A 256 5.03 0.75 12.81
N ARG A 257 4.67 1.72 13.66
CA ARG A 257 3.45 1.59 14.47
C ARG A 257 2.25 1.27 13.57
N LYS A 258 1.34 0.42 14.02
CA LYS A 258 0.12 0.12 13.28
C LYS A 258 -0.64 1.41 12.95
N GLU A 259 -1.08 1.55 11.70
CA GLU A 259 -1.76 2.75 11.18
C GLU A 259 -0.96 4.06 11.32
N GLY A 260 0.37 3.96 11.31
CA GLY A 260 1.28 5.05 11.66
C GLY A 260 1.86 5.91 10.55
N PHE A 261 1.40 5.77 9.30
CA PHE A 261 2.10 6.37 8.15
C PHE A 261 2.17 7.90 8.23
N VAL A 262 1.09 8.55 8.67
CA VAL A 262 0.97 10.00 8.79
C VAL A 262 0.14 10.31 10.04
N SER A 263 0.55 11.31 10.81
CA SER A 263 -0.20 11.84 11.95
C SER A 263 -0.68 13.27 11.71
N LEU A 264 -1.70 13.67 12.47
CA LEU A 264 -2.00 15.07 12.74
C LEU A 264 -1.28 15.47 14.02
N HIS A 265 -0.26 16.30 13.88
CA HIS A 265 0.56 16.77 15.00
C HIS A 265 0.00 18.06 15.64
N GLY A 266 -0.21 18.05 16.94
CA GLY A 266 -0.53 19.22 17.74
C GLY A 266 0.73 19.94 18.24
N PRO A 267 0.93 21.23 17.93
CA PRO A 267 2.14 21.95 18.34
C PRO A 267 2.17 22.17 19.87
N LYS A 268 3.30 22.66 20.39
CA LYS A 268 3.48 22.99 21.82
C LYS A 268 2.42 23.95 22.37
N GLY A 269 1.93 24.89 21.55
CA GLY A 269 0.86 25.83 21.93
C GLY A 269 -0.55 25.22 21.96
N GLY A 270 -0.70 23.96 21.52
CA GLY A 270 -1.98 23.31 21.36
C GLY A 270 -2.66 23.62 20.02
N GLY A 271 -3.49 22.69 19.56
CA GLY A 271 -4.35 22.85 18.38
C GLY A 271 -5.58 21.96 18.50
N VAL A 272 -6.61 22.23 17.70
CA VAL A 272 -7.83 21.41 17.66
C VAL A 272 -8.08 20.90 16.25
N VAL A 273 -8.19 19.58 16.12
CA VAL A 273 -8.69 18.91 14.92
C VAL A 273 -10.16 18.61 15.11
N CYS A 274 -11.01 19.11 14.23
CA CYS A 274 -12.44 18.81 14.22
C CYS A 274 -12.77 17.93 13.03
N THR A 275 -13.42 16.79 13.27
CA THR A 275 -13.86 15.89 12.20
C THR A 275 -14.95 16.54 11.36
N ARG A 276 -15.18 16.02 10.15
CA ARG A 276 -16.46 16.22 9.43
C ARG A 276 -17.62 15.69 10.30
N LYS A 277 -18.87 16.08 9.97
CA LYS A 277 -20.06 15.51 10.61
C LYS A 277 -20.04 14.00 10.38
N LEU A 278 -20.26 13.23 11.43
CA LEU A 278 -20.32 11.78 11.36
C LEU A 278 -21.53 11.28 12.14
N ARG A 279 -22.21 10.27 11.61
CA ARG A 279 -23.24 9.56 12.35
C ARG A 279 -22.54 8.51 13.20
N TRP A 280 -22.61 8.63 14.53
CA TRP A 280 -21.92 7.67 15.39
C TRP A 280 -22.61 6.31 15.31
N PRO A 281 -21.89 5.23 14.97
CA PRO A 281 -22.49 3.90 14.81
C PRO A 281 -22.81 3.21 16.15
N GLY A 282 -22.35 3.77 17.27
CA GLY A 282 -22.29 3.10 18.58
C GLY A 282 -20.91 2.52 18.83
N GLY A 283 -20.72 1.89 19.99
CA GLY A 283 -19.43 1.38 20.45
C GLY A 283 -18.52 2.45 21.05
N ASP A 284 -17.38 1.98 21.53
CA ASP A 284 -16.33 2.79 22.14
C ASP A 284 -15.58 3.63 21.10
N LEU A 285 -15.15 4.83 21.49
CA LEU A 285 -14.16 5.59 20.73
C LEU A 285 -12.76 5.05 21.04
N ILE A 286 -12.14 4.43 20.04
CA ILE A 286 -10.76 3.97 20.09
C ILE A 286 -9.88 4.91 19.27
N VAL A 287 -8.76 5.34 19.85
CA VAL A 287 -7.82 6.27 19.24
C VAL A 287 -6.42 5.67 19.20
N ASN A 288 -5.74 5.89 18.07
CA ASN A 288 -4.33 5.63 17.89
C ASN A 288 -3.60 6.98 17.98
N ALA A 289 -2.89 7.19 19.08
CA ALA A 289 -2.26 8.47 19.37
C ALA A 289 -0.98 8.28 20.16
N ASP A 290 -0.05 9.20 19.96
CA ASP A 290 1.11 9.40 20.81
C ASP A 290 1.04 10.79 21.46
N ALA A 291 0.86 10.81 22.78
CA ALA A 291 0.87 12.01 23.59
C ALA A 291 1.89 11.91 24.75
N HIS A 292 2.93 11.07 24.63
CA HIS A 292 3.88 10.84 25.72
C HIS A 292 4.70 12.10 26.11
N GLN A 293 4.85 13.07 25.19
CA GLN A 293 5.49 14.37 25.42
C GLN A 293 4.50 15.51 25.70
N GLY A 294 3.21 15.19 25.87
CA GLY A 294 2.17 16.19 25.84
C GLY A 294 0.84 15.67 26.37
N GLU A 295 -0.24 16.09 25.73
CA GLU A 295 -1.56 15.58 26.03
C GLU A 295 -2.49 15.61 24.83
N MET A 296 -3.43 14.67 24.82
CA MET A 296 -4.59 14.66 23.96
C MET A 296 -5.86 14.65 24.82
N ARG A 297 -6.81 15.52 24.46
CA ARG A 297 -8.18 15.45 24.93
C ARG A 297 -9.15 15.33 23.77
N VAL A 298 -10.31 14.74 24.00
CA VAL A 298 -11.37 14.66 23.00
C VAL A 298 -12.68 15.12 23.60
N ARG A 299 -13.37 16.02 22.90
CA ARG A 299 -14.77 16.31 23.18
C ARG A 299 -15.67 15.88 22.04
N VAL A 300 -16.95 15.71 22.36
CA VAL A 300 -18.00 15.47 21.37
C VAL A 300 -18.93 16.66 21.30
N SER A 301 -19.13 17.17 20.09
CA SER A 301 -20.09 18.24 19.82
C SER A 301 -21.22 17.74 18.92
N ASP A 302 -22.34 18.43 18.94
CA ASP A 302 -23.40 18.24 17.96
C ASP A 302 -23.00 18.77 16.58
N GLU A 303 -23.96 18.74 15.65
CA GLU A 303 -23.73 19.16 14.27
C GLU A 303 -23.45 20.66 14.09
N LEU A 304 -23.80 21.48 15.09
CA LEU A 304 -23.58 22.94 15.16
C LEU A 304 -22.33 23.29 15.98
N ARG A 305 -21.52 22.30 16.37
CA ARG A 305 -20.36 22.45 17.25
C ARG A 305 -20.69 22.93 18.66
N LYS A 306 -21.91 22.66 19.15
CA LYS A 306 -22.23 22.82 20.56
C LYS A 306 -21.76 21.57 21.33
N PRO A 307 -20.91 21.70 22.37
CA PRO A 307 -20.50 20.56 23.18
C PRO A 307 -21.72 19.81 23.75
N ILE A 308 -21.67 18.48 23.70
CA ILE A 308 -22.70 17.62 24.30
C ILE A 308 -22.37 17.45 25.78
N ALA A 309 -23.34 17.71 26.66
CA ALA A 309 -23.13 17.64 28.10
C ALA A 309 -22.61 16.26 28.55
N GLY A 310 -21.52 16.25 29.33
CA GLY A 310 -20.83 15.04 29.78
C GLY A 310 -19.80 14.49 28.79
N PHE A 311 -19.63 15.12 27.63
CA PHE A 311 -18.63 14.78 26.62
C PHE A 311 -17.70 15.95 26.29
N ASP A 312 -17.55 16.95 27.19
CA ASP A 312 -16.59 18.03 26.96
C ASP A 312 -15.17 17.63 27.37
N TYR A 313 -14.18 18.49 27.08
CA TYR A 313 -12.77 18.23 27.39
C TYR A 313 -12.51 18.02 28.88
N GLU A 314 -13.24 18.71 29.75
CA GLU A 314 -13.09 18.57 31.21
C GLU A 314 -13.78 17.31 31.76
N ASP A 315 -14.69 16.72 31.00
CA ASP A 315 -15.34 15.46 31.35
C ASP A 315 -14.49 14.25 30.97
N MET A 316 -13.47 14.43 30.12
CA MET A 316 -12.61 13.38 29.57
C MET A 316 -11.41 13.12 30.47
N GLN A 317 -11.04 11.84 30.65
CA GLN A 317 -9.76 11.49 31.25
C GLN A 317 -8.63 11.80 30.26
N VAL A 318 -7.83 12.84 30.53
CA VAL A 318 -6.70 13.26 29.67
C VAL A 318 -5.78 12.09 29.33
N PHE A 319 -5.37 12.01 28.06
CA PHE A 319 -4.43 11.00 27.58
C PHE A 319 -3.04 11.61 27.40
N THR A 320 -2.03 11.02 28.05
CA THR A 320 -0.62 11.47 28.04
C THR A 320 0.34 10.31 27.77
N GLY A 321 -0.12 9.26 27.09
CA GLY A 321 0.68 8.05 26.79
C GLY A 321 0.86 7.84 25.29
N ASP A 322 1.39 6.68 24.90
CA ASP A 322 1.42 6.20 23.52
C ASP A 322 0.63 4.90 23.40
N SER A 323 -0.33 4.85 22.46
CA SER A 323 -1.15 3.68 22.25
C SER A 323 -1.73 3.65 20.84
N VAL A 324 -1.75 2.46 20.24
CA VAL A 324 -2.46 2.21 18.96
C VAL A 324 -3.96 1.94 19.12
N LYS A 325 -4.45 1.85 20.36
CA LYS A 325 -5.82 1.41 20.67
C LYS A 325 -6.32 1.95 22.03
N HIS A 326 -6.03 3.21 22.33
CA HIS A 326 -6.52 3.83 23.57
C HIS A 326 -8.05 3.98 23.52
N LYS A 327 -8.74 3.45 24.53
CA LYS A 327 -10.18 3.67 24.72
C LYS A 327 -10.40 4.98 25.45
N VAL A 328 -11.00 5.94 24.77
CA VAL A 328 -11.36 7.25 25.35
C VAL A 328 -12.49 7.05 26.36
N LYS A 329 -12.39 7.73 27.50
CA LYS A 329 -13.37 7.66 28.59
C LYS A 329 -13.78 9.06 29.04
N TRP A 330 -15.07 9.22 29.26
CA TRP A 330 -15.66 10.39 29.91
C TRP A 330 -16.31 9.96 31.24
N ASN A 331 -16.39 10.90 32.19
CA ASN A 331 -16.91 10.65 33.53
C ASN A 331 -18.37 10.21 33.49
N GLY A 332 -18.61 8.90 33.67
CA GLY A 332 -19.96 8.31 33.75
C GLY A 332 -20.74 8.32 32.43
N LYS A 333 -20.06 8.50 31.29
CA LYS A 333 -20.69 8.59 29.96
C LYS A 333 -20.19 7.51 29.01
N SER A 334 -21.11 7.00 28.20
CA SER A 334 -20.82 6.05 27.12
C SER A 334 -21.09 6.66 25.76
N MET A 335 -20.18 6.42 24.81
CA MET A 335 -20.39 6.80 23.39
C MET A 335 -21.63 6.13 22.77
N ASP A 336 -22.13 5.02 23.34
CA ASP A 336 -23.40 4.42 22.91
C ASP A 336 -24.62 5.32 23.16
N GLU A 337 -24.57 6.25 24.12
CA GLU A 337 -25.61 7.27 24.31
C GLU A 337 -25.76 8.19 23.08
N LEU A 338 -24.75 8.20 22.20
CA LEU A 338 -24.68 8.97 20.97
C LEU A 338 -24.94 8.13 19.72
N LYS A 339 -25.24 6.84 19.85
CA LYS A 339 -25.55 5.95 18.73
C LYS A 339 -26.66 6.53 17.86
N GLY A 340 -26.41 6.58 16.55
CA GLY A 340 -27.32 7.12 15.55
C GLY A 340 -27.37 8.64 15.47
N LYS A 341 -26.78 9.38 16.42
CA LYS A 341 -26.73 10.86 16.39
C LYS A 341 -25.64 11.34 15.43
N VAL A 342 -25.87 12.51 14.85
CA VAL A 342 -24.85 13.22 14.06
C VAL A 342 -24.01 14.06 15.02
N ILE A 343 -22.72 13.77 15.09
CA ILE A 343 -21.77 14.40 16.00
C ILE A 343 -20.53 14.88 15.25
N ARG A 344 -19.65 15.57 15.96
CA ARG A 344 -18.25 15.79 15.59
C ARG A 344 -17.37 15.43 16.77
N LEU A 345 -16.22 14.85 16.46
CA LEU A 345 -15.15 14.67 17.44
C LEU A 345 -14.19 15.86 17.29
N GLU A 346 -13.85 16.47 18.41
CA GLU A 346 -12.85 17.53 18.44
C GLU A 346 -11.69 17.07 19.32
N PHE A 347 -10.55 16.87 18.68
CA PHE A 347 -9.31 16.42 19.32
C PHE A 347 -8.47 17.65 19.63
N GLN A 348 -8.29 17.95 20.91
CA GLN A 348 -7.31 18.91 21.37
C GLN A 348 -5.98 18.19 21.53
N LEU A 349 -4.96 18.67 20.82
CA LEU A 349 -3.64 18.07 20.76
C LEU A 349 -2.60 19.10 21.20
N ARG A 350 -1.76 18.78 22.17
CA ARG A 350 -0.62 19.62 22.59
C ARG A 350 0.62 18.76 22.70
N THR A 351 1.58 18.95 21.80
CA THR A 351 2.76 18.08 21.65
C THR A 351 2.35 16.61 21.55
N ALA A 352 1.40 16.32 20.67
CA ALA A 352 0.78 15.01 20.53
C ALA A 352 0.42 14.73 19.07
N ASP A 353 0.52 13.47 18.69
CA ASP A 353 0.24 12.95 17.35
C ASP A 353 -1.02 12.09 17.37
N LEU A 354 -2.00 12.44 16.54
CA LEU A 354 -3.19 11.63 16.29
C LEU A 354 -3.07 10.93 14.94
N TYR A 355 -3.08 9.60 14.93
CA TYR A 355 -2.95 8.79 13.72
C TYR A 355 -4.31 8.38 13.18
N THR A 356 -5.09 7.65 13.98
CA THR A 356 -6.42 7.17 13.60
C THR A 356 -7.39 7.22 14.76
N PHE A 357 -8.68 7.17 14.44
CA PHE A 357 -9.75 6.94 15.39
C PHE A 357 -10.81 6.05 14.76
N ARG A 358 -11.51 5.26 15.57
CA ARG A 358 -12.60 4.37 15.11
C ARG A 358 -13.62 4.16 16.20
N ALA A 359 -14.83 3.82 15.77
CA ALA A 359 -15.83 3.20 16.64
C ALA A 359 -15.54 1.70 16.72
N GLN A 360 -15.54 1.14 17.94
CA GLN A 360 -15.35 -0.29 18.16
C GLN A 360 -16.52 -0.83 19.00
N PRO A 361 -17.30 -1.80 18.48
CA PRO A 361 -18.43 -2.41 19.20
C PRO A 361 -18.05 -3.06 20.53
#